data_AF-A0A8T4KXV7-F1
#
_entry.id   AF-A0A8T4KXV7-F1
#
_cell.length_a   1.000
_cell.length_b   1.000
_cell.length_c   1.000
_cell.angle_alpha   90.00
_cell.angle_beta   90.00
_cell.angle_gamma   90.00
#
_symmetry.space_group_name_H-M   'P 1'
#
loop_
_entity.id
_entity.type
_entity.pdbx_description
1 polymer ?
#
loop_
_entity_poly.entity_id
_entity_poly.type
_entity_poly.pdbx_seq_one_letter_code
_entity_poly.pdbx_strand_id
1 'polypeptide(L)'
;MKIENVKSYSELRGYLESLDLEDTAALEQRAEEIIENVTRCMAFYLELPKGDQLRTYFEPRVREIKRTYEQRDFSPLGFPLAIRGLISYIQWK
;
A
#
# COMPACT_ATOMS: atom_id res chain seq x y z
N MET A 1 7.76 -17.94 2.82
CA MET A 1 7.91 -16.48 2.86
C MET A 1 7.65 -16.02 4.28
N LYS A 2 8.50 -15.18 4.89
CA LYS A 2 8.22 -14.62 6.22
C LYS A 2 7.38 -13.36 6.02
N ILE A 3 6.16 -13.36 6.55
CA ILE A 3 5.28 -12.18 6.53
C ILE A 3 5.88 -11.15 7.49
N GLU A 4 6.28 -9.97 7.02
CA GLU A 4 6.69 -8.90 7.92
C GLU A 4 5.48 -8.39 8.72
N ASN A 5 5.63 -8.31 10.04
CA ASN A 5 4.55 -7.95 10.94
C ASN A 5 4.55 -6.44 11.20
N VAL A 6 4.17 -5.65 10.18
CA VAL A 6 4.04 -4.19 10.26
C VAL A 6 2.80 -3.83 11.09
N LYS A 7 2.98 -3.05 12.16
CA LYS A 7 1.94 -2.76 13.18
C LYS A 7 1.50 -1.31 13.23
N SER A 8 2.24 -0.41 12.60
CA SER A 8 1.94 1.03 12.63
C SER A 8 2.12 1.69 11.27
N TYR A 9 1.55 2.88 11.15
CA TYR A 9 1.67 3.73 9.97
C TYR A 9 3.13 4.09 9.62
N SER A 10 3.94 4.42 10.62
CA SER A 10 5.37 4.75 10.42
C SER A 10 6.17 3.52 9.98
N GLU A 11 5.86 2.35 10.54
CA GLU A 11 6.47 1.09 10.09
C GLU A 11 6.04 0.74 8.67
N LEU A 12 4.78 0.98 8.29
CA LEU A 12 4.30 0.74 6.93
C LEU A 12 5.07 1.58 5.93
N ARG A 13 5.33 2.85 6.25
CA ARG A 13 6.13 3.72 5.40
C ARG A 13 7.53 3.13 5.15
N GLY A 14 8.25 2.83 6.23
CA GLY A 14 9.62 2.32 6.13
C GLY A 14 9.67 0.98 5.38
N TYR A 15 8.69 0.11 5.62
CA TYR A 15 8.50 -1.12 4.86
C TYR A 15 8.33 -0.86 3.36
N LEU A 16 7.38 -0.02 2.97
CA LEU A 16 7.11 0.27 1.55
C LEU A 16 8.28 0.99 0.86
N GLU A 17 8.98 1.89 1.56
CA GLU A 17 10.18 2.57 1.06
C GLU A 17 11.39 1.62 0.91
N SER A 18 11.40 0.49 1.62
CA SER A 18 12.46 -0.53 1.50
C SER A 18 12.28 -1.47 0.31
N LEU A 19 11.12 -1.45 -0.34
CA LEU A 19 10.84 -2.28 -1.51
C LEU A 19 11.58 -1.76 -2.74
N ASP A 20 12.19 -2.67 -3.50
CA ASP A 20 12.61 -2.36 -4.86
C ASP A 20 11.37 -2.36 -5.76
N LEU A 21 10.93 -1.16 -6.15
CA LEU A 21 9.74 -0.97 -6.98
C LEU A 21 10.01 -1.15 -8.48
N GLU A 22 11.27 -1.39 -8.87
CA GLU A 22 11.67 -1.67 -10.25
C GLU A 22 11.76 -3.18 -10.50
N ASP A 23 11.99 -3.99 -9.46
CA ASP A 23 11.92 -5.46 -9.51
C ASP A 23 10.47 -5.96 -9.44
N THR A 24 9.81 -5.93 -10.60
CA THR A 24 8.41 -6.35 -10.73
C THR A 24 8.18 -7.82 -10.41
N ALA A 25 9.18 -8.69 -10.61
CA ALA A 25 9.09 -10.11 -10.29
C ALA A 25 9.11 -10.35 -8.78
N ALA A 26 10.01 -9.68 -8.06
CA ALA A 26 10.03 -9.72 -6.60
C ALA A 26 8.76 -9.12 -5.99
N LEU A 27 8.25 -8.02 -6.57
CA LEU A 27 6.98 -7.42 -6.16
C LEU A 27 5.81 -8.37 -6.33
N GLU A 28 5.73 -9.08 -7.46
CA GLU A 28 4.68 -10.06 -7.71
C GLU A 28 4.72 -11.20 -6.68
N GLN A 29 5.91 -11.72 -6.35
CA GLN A 29 6.07 -12.77 -5.33
C GLN A 29 5.64 -12.31 -3.93
N ARG A 30 5.81 -11.02 -3.62
CA ARG A 30 5.48 -10.43 -2.31
C ARG A 30 4.15 -9.69 -2.27
N ALA A 31 3.39 -9.69 -3.36
CA ALA A 31 2.22 -8.83 -3.50
C ALA A 31 1.17 -9.08 -2.42
N GLU A 32 0.93 -10.34 -2.06
CA GLU A 32 -0.01 -10.73 -1.00
C GLU A 32 0.41 -10.19 0.37
N GLU A 33 1.70 -10.30 0.71
CA GLU A 33 2.28 -9.74 1.94
C GLU A 33 2.13 -8.21 1.98
N ILE A 34 2.39 -7.53 0.86
CA ILE A 34 2.25 -6.08 0.74
C ILE A 34 0.79 -5.67 0.96
N ILE A 35 -0.16 -6.35 0.33
CA ILE A 35 -1.60 -6.08 0.47
C ILE A 35 -2.08 -6.29 1.90
N GLU A 36 -1.63 -7.36 2.57
CA GLU A 36 -1.97 -7.64 3.95
C GLU A 36 -1.45 -6.52 4.87
N ASN A 37 -0.18 -6.14 4.71
CA ASN A 37 0.44 -5.06 5.48
C ASN A 37 -0.27 -3.72 5.30
N VAL A 38 -0.57 -3.34 4.05
CA VAL A 38 -1.32 -2.12 3.73
C VAL A 38 -2.72 -2.19 4.34
N THR A 39 -3.47 -3.28 4.13
CA THR A 39 -4.86 -3.37 4.59
C THR A 39 -4.95 -3.28 6.11
N ARG A 40 -4.08 -4.00 6.82
CA ARG A 40 -4.05 -4.01 8.29
C ARG A 40 -3.68 -2.65 8.86
N CYS A 41 -2.60 -2.05 8.38
CA CYS A 41 -2.12 -0.77 8.90
C CYS A 41 -3.06 0.39 8.57
N MET A 42 -3.78 0.29 7.44
CA MET A 42 -4.71 1.33 7.02
C MET A 42 -6.15 1.12 7.54
N ALA A 43 -6.46 -0.04 8.14
CA ALA A 43 -7.80 -0.42 8.57
C ALA A 43 -8.48 0.67 9.42
N PHE A 44 -7.78 1.18 10.44
CA PHE A 44 -8.28 2.26 11.30
C PHE A 44 -8.77 3.48 10.49
N TYR A 45 -7.98 3.93 9.50
CA TYR A 45 -8.35 5.10 8.68
C TYR A 45 -9.52 4.82 7.75
N LEU A 46 -9.65 3.58 7.26
CA LEU A 46 -10.72 3.17 6.36
C LEU A 46 -12.06 2.97 7.09
N GLU A 47 -12.01 2.69 8.40
CA GLU A 47 -13.18 2.56 9.27
C GLU A 47 -13.74 3.91 9.76
N LEU A 48 -12.99 5.01 9.60
CA LEU A 48 -13.46 6.35 9.96
C LEU A 48 -14.76 6.72 9.20
N PRO A 49 -15.59 7.61 9.76
CA PRO A 49 -16.84 8.04 9.13
C PRO A 49 -16.64 8.56 7.70
N LYS A 50 -17.66 8.40 6.86
CA LYS A 50 -17.65 9.02 5.51
C LYS A 50 -17.58 10.54 5.66
N GLY A 51 -16.68 11.18 4.91
CA GLY A 51 -16.41 12.61 5.01
C GLY A 51 -15.30 12.97 6.00
N ASP A 52 -14.78 12.01 6.77
CA ASP A 52 -13.53 12.21 7.51
C ASP A 52 -12.38 12.45 6.53
N GLN A 53 -11.63 13.52 6.78
CA GLN A 53 -10.55 13.93 5.89
C GLN A 53 -9.53 12.81 5.69
N LEU A 54 -9.12 12.12 6.77
CA LEU A 54 -8.13 11.04 6.70
C LEU A 54 -8.61 9.90 5.82
N ARG A 55 -9.87 9.51 5.96
CA ARG A 55 -10.46 8.49 5.10
C ARG A 55 -10.49 8.93 3.64
N THR A 56 -10.95 10.15 3.37
CA THR A 56 -10.97 10.72 2.01
C THR A 56 -9.58 10.76 1.38
N TYR A 57 -8.54 10.99 2.18
CA TYR A 57 -7.15 10.96 1.72
C TYR A 57 -6.64 9.55 1.41
N PHE A 58 -6.86 8.58 2.29
CA PHE A 58 -6.22 7.26 2.18
C PHE A 58 -7.03 6.22 1.40
N GLU A 59 -8.36 6.27 1.44
CA GLU A 59 -9.23 5.28 0.80
C GLU A 59 -8.96 5.13 -0.71
N PRO A 60 -8.79 6.21 -1.50
CA PRO A 60 -8.48 6.08 -2.92
C PRO A 60 -7.16 5.36 -3.20
N ARG A 61 -6.13 5.60 -2.39
CA ARG A 61 -4.79 5.01 -2.56
C ARG A 61 -4.75 3.54 -2.21
N VAL A 62 -5.39 3.16 -1.10
CA VAL A 62 -5.52 1.73 -0.75
C VAL A 62 -6.36 0.99 -1.80
N ARG A 63 -7.42 1.61 -2.32
CA ARG A 63 -8.23 1.03 -3.39
C ARG A 63 -7.43 0.84 -4.68
N GLU A 64 -6.59 1.81 -5.04
CA GLU A 64 -5.75 1.75 -6.25
C GLU A 64 -4.73 0.60 -6.19
N ILE A 65 -4.08 0.40 -5.04
CA ILE A 65 -3.16 -0.72 -4.80
C ILE A 65 -3.91 -2.06 -4.92
N LYS A 66 -5.07 -2.21 -4.26
CA LYS A 66 -5.88 -3.44 -4.35
C LYS A 66 -6.33 -3.73 -5.78
N ARG A 67 -6.80 -2.71 -6.49
CA ARG A 67 -7.24 -2.83 -7.89
C ARG A 67 -6.10 -3.31 -8.80
N THR A 68 -4.91 -2.71 -8.69
CA THR A 68 -3.76 -3.09 -9.53
C THR A 68 -3.25 -4.50 -9.19
N TYR A 69 -3.31 -4.91 -7.92
CA TYR A 69 -3.05 -6.29 -7.51
C TYR A 69 -4.06 -7.29 -8.09
N GLU A 70 -5.37 -7.03 -7.96
CA GLU A 70 -6.45 -7.87 -8.49
C GLU A 70 -6.35 -8.03 -10.02
N GLN A 71 -5.91 -6.98 -10.70
CA GLN A 71 -5.65 -6.96 -12.15
C GLN A 71 -4.32 -7.62 -12.54
N ARG A 72 -3.49 -8.01 -11.56
CA ARG A 72 -2.10 -8.48 -11.73
C ARG A 72 -1.25 -7.53 -12.59
N ASP A 73 -1.52 -6.23 -12.50
CA ASP A 73 -0.76 -5.21 -13.23
C ASP A 73 0.52 -4.87 -12.46
N PHE A 74 1.56 -5.67 -12.65
CA PHE A 74 2.91 -5.41 -12.11
C PHE A 74 3.78 -4.58 -13.06
N SER A 75 3.19 -3.95 -14.08
CA SER A 75 3.94 -3.02 -14.91
C SER A 75 4.39 -1.80 -14.09
N PRO A 76 5.39 -1.02 -14.53
CA PRO A 76 5.83 0.18 -13.82
C PRO A 76 4.71 1.22 -13.57
N LEU A 77 3.62 1.16 -14.33
CA LEU A 77 2.47 2.06 -14.22
C LEU A 77 1.30 1.47 -13.40
N GLY A 78 1.41 0.22 -12.95
CA GLY A 78 0.40 -0.49 -12.17
C GLY A 78 0.68 -0.49 -10.67
N PHE A 79 0.84 -1.68 -10.11
CA PHE A 79 1.05 -1.94 -8.69
C PHE A 79 2.24 -1.18 -8.08
N PRO A 80 3.42 -1.11 -8.72
CA PRO A 80 4.53 -0.28 -8.22
C PRO A 80 4.17 1.21 -8.14
N LEU A 81 3.48 1.74 -9.14
CA LEU A 81 3.03 3.15 -9.15
C LEU A 81 2.00 3.41 -8.05
N ALA A 82 1.08 2.48 -7.83
CA ALA A 82 0.10 2.57 -6.75
C ALA A 82 0.78 2.59 -5.36
N ILE A 83 1.83 1.78 -5.15
CA ILE A 83 2.65 1.80 -3.94
C ILE A 83 3.34 3.17 -3.77
N ARG A 84 3.98 3.71 -4.82
CA ARG A 84 4.58 5.06 -4.79
C ARG A 84 3.56 6.14 -4.44
N GLY A 85 2.34 5.98 -4.95
CA GLY A 85 1.19 6.83 -4.63
C GLY A 85 0.89 6.82 -3.13
N LEU A 86 0.80 5.64 -2.51
CA LEU A 86 0.58 5.56 -1.06
C LEU A 86 1.76 6.11 -0.26
N ILE A 87 3.01 5.80 -0.63
CA ILE A 87 4.21 6.33 0.04
C ILE A 87 4.16 7.86 0.05
N SER A 88 3.99 8.49 -1.12
CA SER A 88 3.97 9.96 -1.25
C SER A 88 2.91 10.61 -0.35
N TYR A 89 1.73 9.99 -0.25
CA TYR A 89 0.66 10.47 0.60
C TYR A 89 0.99 10.31 2.08
N ILE A 90 1.68 9.23 2.43
CA ILE A 90 2.13 8.98 3.78
C ILE A 90 3.17 10.03 4.24
N GLN A 91 4.03 10.52 3.33
CA GLN A 91 5.07 11.51 3.64
C GLN A 91 4.52 12.91 3.96
N TRP A 92 3.31 13.25 3.50
CA TRP A 92 2.73 14.60 3.59
C TRP A 92 2.00 14.90 4.90
N LYS A 93 1.99 13.93 5.83
CA LYS A 93 1.27 13.94 7.11
C LYS A 93 2.25 13.93 8.27
#